data_AF-A0A6A6I2A3-F1
#
_entry.id   AF-A0A6A6I2A3-F1
#
_cell.length_a   1.000
_cell.length_b   1.000
_cell.length_c   1.000
_cell.angle_alpha   90.00
_cell.angle_beta   90.00
_cell.angle_gamma   90.00
#
_symmetry.space_group_name_H-M   'P 1'
#
loop_
_entity.id
_entity.type
_entity.pdbx_description
1 polymer ?
#
loop_
_entity_poly.entity_id
_entity_poly.type
_entity_poly.pdbx_seq_one_letter_code
_entity_poly.pdbx_strand_id
1 'polypeptide(L)'
;MTDPTLDEKGNLHPRPPYHPAIQSQLQHLQPSNTLTLSSLPSLRDQTSAATVTGNRPTHHTSTSIQPPDTPHSTTISLFTRNDAALNDPPRLAILHIHGAGTVAGTRFLGMSEVLAWVVAFDVVAVSGLSTGSRPSIAFQLGWRTARLCFARCARDRRSLALMGRRYASWRGAGARC
;
A
#
# COMPACT_ATOMS: atom_id res chain seq x y z
N MET A 1 1.34 -21.14 -19.88
CA MET A 1 0.63 -20.40 -20.94
C MET A 1 1.20 -19.00 -20.96
N THR A 2 2.05 -18.69 -21.93
CA THR A 2 2.63 -17.36 -22.11
C THR A 2 2.28 -16.90 -23.50
N ASP A 3 1.50 -15.84 -23.57
CA ASP A 3 1.28 -15.06 -24.77
C ASP A 3 2.63 -14.46 -25.20
N PRO A 4 3.16 -14.80 -26.39
CA PRO A 4 4.42 -14.24 -26.86
C PRO A 4 4.26 -12.74 -27.10
N THR A 5 5.19 -11.93 -26.59
CA THR A 5 5.24 -10.50 -26.93
C THR A 5 5.54 -10.35 -28.42
N LEU A 6 4.59 -9.77 -29.13
CA LEU A 6 4.72 -9.39 -30.53
C LEU A 6 5.65 -8.16 -30.64
N ASP A 7 6.56 -8.13 -31.61
CA ASP A 7 7.19 -6.88 -32.01
C ASP A 7 6.21 -5.95 -32.73
N GLU A 8 6.69 -4.77 -33.10
CA GLU A 8 5.96 -3.79 -33.92
C GLU A 8 5.47 -4.36 -35.26
N LYS A 9 5.99 -5.52 -35.68
CA LYS A 9 5.65 -6.22 -36.93
C LYS A 9 4.81 -7.47 -36.71
N GLY A 10 4.42 -7.79 -35.47
CA GLY A 10 3.62 -8.98 -35.16
C GLY A 10 4.42 -10.29 -35.04
N ASN A 11 5.76 -10.23 -34.96
CA ASN A 11 6.59 -11.42 -34.80
C ASN A 11 6.76 -11.80 -33.34
N LEU A 12 6.78 -13.12 -33.06
CA LEU A 12 7.06 -13.63 -31.72
C LEU A 12 8.55 -13.47 -31.40
N HIS A 13 8.89 -12.63 -30.43
CA HIS A 13 10.24 -12.64 -29.88
C HIS A 13 10.38 -13.69 -28.79
N PRO A 14 11.45 -14.52 -28.83
CA PRO A 14 11.73 -15.40 -27.72
C PRO A 14 12.00 -14.54 -26.49
N ARG A 15 11.30 -14.85 -25.40
CA ARG A 15 11.50 -14.17 -24.13
C ARG A 15 12.97 -14.34 -23.70
N PRO A 16 13.66 -13.28 -23.24
CA PRO A 16 14.97 -13.42 -22.62
C PRO A 16 14.94 -14.43 -21.47
N PRO A 17 16.02 -15.21 -21.26
CA PRO A 17 16.08 -16.14 -20.14
C PRO A 17 15.96 -15.38 -18.81
N TYR A 18 15.36 -16.02 -17.82
CA TYR A 18 15.34 -15.47 -16.46
C TYR A 18 16.76 -15.46 -15.87
N HIS A 19 16.99 -14.59 -14.89
CA HIS A 19 18.19 -14.69 -14.07
C HIS A 19 18.23 -16.07 -13.38
N PRO A 20 19.39 -16.78 -13.33
CA PRO A 20 19.47 -18.15 -12.79
C PRO A 20 18.90 -18.31 -11.37
N ALA A 21 19.09 -17.30 -10.51
CA ALA A 21 18.55 -17.29 -9.15
C ALA A 21 17.00 -17.29 -9.10
N ILE A 22 16.35 -16.68 -10.08
CA ILE A 22 14.88 -16.66 -10.18
C ILE A 22 14.39 -17.91 -10.92
N GLN A 23 15.13 -18.36 -11.93
CA GLN A 23 14.72 -19.50 -12.76
C GLN A 23 14.52 -20.79 -11.94
N SER A 24 15.43 -21.07 -11.01
CA SER A 24 15.30 -22.22 -10.10
C SER A 24 14.04 -22.13 -9.24
N GLN A 25 13.72 -20.94 -8.71
CA GLN A 25 12.52 -20.73 -7.90
C GLN A 25 11.23 -20.89 -8.70
N LEU A 26 11.22 -20.40 -9.95
CA LEU A 26 10.05 -20.50 -10.83
C LEU A 26 9.69 -21.96 -11.17
N GLN A 27 10.67 -22.86 -11.25
CA GLN A 27 10.42 -24.28 -11.51
C GLN A 27 9.60 -24.97 -10.41
N HIS A 28 9.63 -24.43 -9.19
CA HIS A 28 8.84 -24.94 -8.07
C HIS A 28 7.45 -24.32 -7.94
N LEU A 29 7.18 -23.24 -8.66
CA LEU A 29 5.85 -22.64 -8.68
C LEU A 29 4.95 -23.48 -9.58
N GLN A 30 3.97 -24.15 -8.98
CA GLN A 30 2.82 -24.72 -9.69
C GLN A 30 1.61 -23.80 -9.49
N PRO A 31 1.53 -22.67 -10.21
CA PRO A 31 0.36 -21.82 -10.08
C PRO A 31 -0.88 -22.59 -10.53
N SER A 32 -1.94 -22.54 -9.72
CA SER A 32 -3.27 -22.91 -10.21
C SER A 32 -3.63 -21.89 -11.30
N ASN A 33 -3.65 -22.32 -12.55
CA ASN A 33 -3.81 -21.44 -13.71
C ASN A 33 -5.25 -20.93 -13.87
N THR A 34 -6.15 -21.25 -12.94
CA THR A 34 -7.56 -20.87 -13.05
C THR A 34 -8.10 -20.41 -11.70
N LEU A 35 -8.22 -19.11 -11.55
CA LEU A 35 -9.00 -18.50 -10.48
C LEU A 35 -10.49 -18.68 -10.82
N THR A 36 -11.21 -19.44 -10.01
CA THR A 36 -12.67 -19.55 -10.09
C THR A 36 -13.31 -18.61 -9.07
N LEU A 37 -14.55 -18.16 -9.31
CA LEU A 37 -15.29 -17.35 -8.33
C LEU A 37 -15.42 -18.05 -6.98
N SER A 38 -15.55 -19.39 -6.97
CA SER A 38 -15.62 -20.20 -5.76
C SER A 38 -14.30 -20.23 -4.97
N SER A 39 -13.15 -19.96 -5.60
CA SER A 39 -11.84 -19.90 -4.93
C SER A 39 -11.57 -18.54 -4.24
N LEU A 40 -12.29 -17.48 -4.64
CA LEU A 40 -12.02 -16.13 -4.18
C LEU A 40 -12.17 -15.91 -2.67
N PRO A 41 -13.18 -16.48 -1.97
CA PRO A 41 -13.31 -16.30 -0.53
C PRO A 41 -12.04 -16.70 0.23
N SER A 42 -11.52 -17.91 -0.04
CA SER A 42 -10.27 -18.37 0.60
C SER A 42 -9.04 -17.53 0.22
N LEU A 43 -9.02 -16.97 -0.98
CA LEU A 43 -7.91 -16.12 -1.43
C LEU A 43 -7.95 -14.72 -0.81
N ARG A 44 -9.11 -14.27 -0.33
CA ARG A 44 -9.27 -12.97 0.34
C ARG A 44 -8.91 -13.02 1.80
N ASP A 45 -9.04 -14.15 2.47
CA ASP A 45 -8.85 -14.26 3.93
C ASP A 45 -7.42 -14.69 4.36
N GLN A 46 -6.43 -14.51 3.48
CA GLN A 46 -5.09 -15.08 3.68
C GLN A 46 -4.26 -14.42 4.78
N THR A 47 -4.52 -13.16 5.13
CA THR A 47 -3.63 -12.39 6.01
C THR A 47 -4.41 -11.50 6.97
N SER A 48 -3.98 -11.50 8.23
CA SER A 48 -4.48 -10.64 9.31
C SER A 48 -3.40 -9.68 9.81
N ALA A 49 -3.80 -8.63 10.55
CA ALA A 49 -2.84 -7.74 11.20
C ALA A 49 -1.91 -8.50 12.16
N ALA A 50 -2.47 -9.37 13.01
CA ALA A 50 -1.69 -10.16 13.97
C ALA A 50 -0.66 -11.06 13.27
N THR A 51 -1.04 -11.67 12.14
CA THR A 51 -0.14 -12.52 11.35
C THR A 51 1.04 -11.72 10.78
N VAL A 52 0.80 -10.51 10.27
CA VAL A 52 1.87 -9.71 9.66
C VAL A 52 2.73 -8.97 10.68
N THR A 53 2.18 -8.56 11.83
CA THR A 53 2.98 -7.99 12.92
C THR A 53 3.88 -9.07 13.52
N GLY A 54 3.33 -10.25 13.81
CA GLY A 54 4.06 -11.29 14.54
C GLY A 54 4.63 -10.73 15.85
N ASN A 55 5.90 -11.02 16.12
CA ASN A 55 6.62 -10.53 17.31
C ASN A 55 7.35 -9.19 17.09
N ARG A 56 7.08 -8.49 15.98
CA ARG A 56 7.73 -7.20 15.72
C ARG A 56 7.28 -6.17 16.76
N PRO A 57 8.15 -5.21 17.14
CA PRO A 57 7.80 -4.13 18.07
C PRO A 57 6.93 -3.07 17.39
N THR A 58 5.77 -3.49 16.88
CA THR A 58 4.83 -2.67 16.12
C THR A 58 3.44 -2.71 16.73
N HIS A 59 2.81 -1.54 16.80
CA HIS A 59 1.44 -1.37 17.25
C HIS A 59 0.52 -1.22 16.04
N HIS A 60 -0.60 -1.93 16.04
CA HIS A 60 -1.62 -1.87 15.00
C HIS A 60 -2.88 -1.18 15.51
N THR A 61 -3.39 -0.23 14.74
CA THR A 61 -4.74 0.30 14.93
C THR A 61 -5.50 0.26 13.61
N SER A 62 -6.82 0.22 13.70
CA SER A 62 -7.69 0.36 12.53
C SER A 62 -8.75 1.41 12.77
N THR A 63 -9.06 2.17 11.73
CA THR A 63 -10.19 3.09 11.73
C THR A 63 -10.96 2.93 10.44
N SER A 64 -12.27 3.11 10.52
CA SER A 64 -13.09 3.26 9.33
C SER A 64 -13.05 4.71 8.88
N ILE A 65 -12.96 4.92 7.57
CA ILE A 65 -13.07 6.22 6.92
C ILE A 65 -14.26 6.15 5.96
N GLN A 66 -15.11 7.16 5.99
CA GLN A 66 -16.13 7.31 4.96
C GLN A 66 -15.66 8.39 3.98
N PRO A 67 -15.34 8.01 2.73
CA PRO A 67 -15.09 8.96 1.67
C PRO A 67 -16.26 9.94 1.48
N PRO A 68 -15.97 11.23 1.16
CA PRO A 68 -16.97 12.09 0.55
C PRO A 68 -17.52 11.42 -0.71
N ASP A 69 -18.82 11.57 -0.94
CA ASP A 69 -19.51 11.10 -2.15
C ASP A 69 -19.61 9.57 -2.31
N THR A 70 -19.34 8.80 -1.25
CA THR A 70 -19.64 7.36 -1.24
C THR A 70 -20.45 6.96 0.00
N PRO A 71 -21.45 6.07 -0.15
CA PRO A 71 -22.19 5.53 0.99
C PRO A 71 -21.40 4.46 1.75
N HIS A 72 -20.23 4.06 1.25
CA HIS A 72 -19.44 2.96 1.79
C HIS A 72 -18.26 3.47 2.60
N SER A 73 -18.03 2.86 3.76
CA SER A 73 -16.83 3.12 4.55
C SER A 73 -15.72 2.13 4.20
N THR A 74 -14.48 2.58 4.22
CA THR A 74 -13.29 1.76 4.01
C THR A 74 -12.52 1.66 5.32
N THR A 75 -12.15 0.45 5.72
CA THR A 75 -11.24 0.28 6.87
C THR A 75 -9.80 0.49 6.42
N ILE A 76 -9.10 1.38 7.12
CA ILE A 76 -7.65 1.54 7.02
C ILE A 76 -6.98 0.97 8.27
N SER A 77 -5.74 0.55 8.11
CA SER A 77 -4.88 0.09 9.20
C SER A 77 -3.61 0.90 9.25
N LEU A 78 -3.25 1.30 10.47
CA LEU A 78 -2.06 2.07 10.76
C LEU A 78 -1.15 1.20 11.60
N PHE A 79 0.13 1.19 11.23
CA PHE A 79 1.18 0.51 11.96
C PHE A 79 2.26 1.51 12.35
N THR A 80 2.65 1.49 13.62
CA THR A 80 3.71 2.32 14.20
C THR A 80 4.65 1.45 15.03
N ARG A 81 5.85 1.92 15.34
CA ARG A 81 6.70 1.27 16.37
C ARG A 81 6.02 1.36 17.75
N ASN A 82 6.29 0.43 18.67
CA ASN A 82 5.64 0.38 19.99
C ASN A 82 6.09 1.52 20.93
N ASP A 83 7.36 1.88 20.86
CA ASP A 83 8.01 2.94 21.65
C ASP A 83 7.90 4.32 20.99
N ALA A 84 7.10 4.41 19.94
CA ALA A 84 6.70 5.65 19.31
C ALA A 84 6.15 6.65 20.33
N ALA A 85 6.88 7.71 20.65
CA ALA A 85 6.29 8.78 21.46
C ALA A 85 5.19 9.48 20.66
N LEU A 86 4.01 9.64 21.26
CA LEU A 86 2.89 10.37 20.65
C LEU A 86 3.21 11.84 20.36
N ASN A 87 4.23 12.38 21.05
CA ASN A 87 4.65 13.78 20.98
C ASN A 87 5.88 14.02 20.07
N ASP A 88 6.33 13.00 19.33
CA ASP A 88 7.44 13.14 18.39
C ASP A 88 7.10 14.03 17.20
N PRO A 89 8.11 14.59 16.50
CA PRO A 89 7.90 15.32 15.26
C PRO A 89 7.12 14.50 14.21
N PRO A 90 6.48 15.16 13.23
CA PRO A 90 5.70 14.48 12.20
C PRO A 90 6.54 13.44 11.47
N ARG A 91 6.10 12.19 11.54
CA ARG A 91 6.78 11.05 10.91
C ARG A 91 6.44 10.96 9.43
N LEU A 92 7.39 10.45 8.66
CA LEU A 92 7.12 10.01 7.30
C LEU A 92 6.10 8.87 7.36
N ALA A 93 5.19 8.83 6.37
CA ALA A 93 4.26 7.73 6.23
C ALA A 93 4.41 7.04 4.88
N ILE A 94 4.26 5.72 4.90
CA ILE A 94 4.22 4.86 3.73
C ILE A 94 2.77 4.48 3.49
N LEU A 95 2.23 4.85 2.33
CA LEU A 95 0.96 4.32 1.86
C LEU A 95 1.24 2.98 1.16
N HIS A 96 0.77 1.90 1.76
CA HIS A 96 0.85 0.57 1.19
C HIS A 96 -0.49 0.18 0.57
N ILE A 97 -0.43 -0.27 -0.68
CA ILE A 97 -1.55 -0.84 -1.42
C ILE A 97 -1.04 -2.18 -1.95
N HIS A 98 -1.67 -3.28 -1.51
CA HIS A 98 -1.22 -4.61 -1.91
C HIS A 98 -1.49 -4.89 -3.40
N GLY A 99 -0.75 -5.84 -3.96
CA GLY A 99 -0.96 -6.37 -5.31
C GLY A 99 -2.15 -7.33 -5.40
N ALA A 100 -2.03 -8.40 -6.20
CA ALA A 100 -3.08 -9.42 -6.41
C ALA A 100 -4.33 -8.95 -7.18
N GLY A 101 -4.15 -7.94 -8.05
CA GLY A 101 -5.12 -7.57 -9.07
C GLY A 101 -6.46 -7.08 -8.54
N THR A 102 -6.51 -6.61 -7.29
CA THR A 102 -7.72 -6.18 -6.55
C THR A 102 -8.78 -7.27 -6.35
N VAL A 103 -8.46 -8.54 -6.67
CA VAL A 103 -9.40 -9.66 -6.55
C VAL A 103 -9.14 -10.51 -5.31
N ALA A 104 -7.86 -10.68 -4.94
CA ALA A 104 -7.41 -11.54 -3.86
C ALA A 104 -6.57 -10.78 -2.81
N GLY A 105 -6.41 -11.40 -1.64
CA GLY A 105 -5.68 -10.85 -0.50
C GLY A 105 -6.49 -9.88 0.36
N THR A 106 -5.87 -9.47 1.47
CA THR A 106 -6.33 -8.36 2.31
C THR A 106 -5.37 -7.17 2.18
N ARG A 107 -5.72 -6.05 2.81
CA ARG A 107 -4.80 -4.92 3.04
C ARG A 107 -3.50 -5.30 3.77
N PHE A 108 -3.34 -6.52 4.24
CA PHE A 108 -2.13 -6.98 4.92
C PHE A 108 -1.20 -7.80 4.02
N LEU A 109 -1.60 -8.13 2.79
CA LEU A 109 -0.75 -8.89 1.87
C LEU A 109 0.50 -8.06 1.50
N GLY A 110 1.71 -8.62 1.72
CA GLY A 110 2.98 -7.93 1.51
C GLY A 110 3.38 -6.92 2.60
N MET A 111 2.62 -6.85 3.70
CA MET A 111 2.86 -5.88 4.77
C MET A 111 4.12 -6.20 5.60
N SER A 112 4.55 -7.46 5.67
CA SER A 112 5.70 -7.88 6.50
C SER A 112 6.99 -7.11 6.18
N GLU A 113 7.20 -6.81 4.90
CA GLU A 113 8.34 -6.11 4.33
C GLU A 113 8.25 -4.61 4.65
N VAL A 114 7.06 -4.04 4.56
CA VAL A 114 6.80 -2.65 4.95
C VAL A 114 6.99 -2.46 6.46
N LEU A 115 6.59 -3.44 7.28
CA LEU A 115 6.81 -3.38 8.73
C LEU A 115 8.28 -3.44 9.12
N ALA A 116 9.15 -4.05 8.30
CA ALA A 116 10.59 -3.96 8.52
C ALA A 116 11.06 -2.49 8.44
N TRP A 117 10.48 -1.69 7.55
CA TRP A 117 10.78 -0.26 7.43
C TRP A 117 10.19 0.55 8.58
N VAL A 118 8.98 0.23 9.05
CA VAL A 118 8.38 0.84 10.24
C VAL A 118 9.32 0.73 11.44
N VAL A 119 9.87 -0.46 11.67
CA VAL A 119 10.79 -0.71 12.79
C VAL A 119 12.14 -0.01 12.56
N ALA A 120 12.71 -0.13 11.36
CA ALA A 120 14.05 0.38 11.06
C ALA A 120 14.13 1.91 11.01
N PHE A 121 13.07 2.58 10.54
CA PHE A 121 13.11 4.02 10.24
C PHE A 121 12.12 4.86 11.05
N ASP A 122 11.37 4.25 11.98
CA ASP A 122 10.29 4.92 12.74
C ASP A 122 9.32 5.69 11.82
N VAL A 123 8.81 4.99 10.81
CA VAL A 123 7.81 5.50 9.87
C VAL A 123 6.44 4.92 10.17
N VAL A 124 5.38 5.59 9.75
CA VAL A 124 4.00 5.09 9.88
C VAL A 124 3.61 4.36 8.61
N ALA A 125 3.21 3.09 8.69
CA ALA A 125 2.62 2.41 7.54
C ALA A 125 1.10 2.52 7.58
N VAL A 126 0.50 2.95 6.47
CA VAL A 126 -0.95 3.02 6.28
C VAL A 126 -1.34 2.04 5.19
N SER A 127 -2.27 1.14 5.50
CA SER A 127 -2.76 0.16 4.54
C SER A 127 -4.28 0.17 4.42
N GLY A 128 -4.78 0.14 3.19
CA GLY A 128 -6.21 0.14 2.87
C GLY A 128 -6.57 -0.97 1.90
N LEU A 129 -7.84 -1.37 1.92
CA LEU A 129 -8.40 -2.25 0.89
C LEU A 129 -8.82 -1.44 -0.33
N SER A 130 -8.60 -2.01 -1.51
CA SER A 130 -9.40 -1.72 -2.71
C SER A 130 -10.69 -2.53 -2.62
N THR A 131 -11.60 -2.19 -1.72
CA THR A 131 -12.91 -2.89 -1.68
C THR A 131 -13.69 -2.57 -2.95
N GLY A 132 -13.93 -3.56 -3.82
CA GLY A 132 -15.13 -3.81 -4.65
C GLY A 132 -15.74 -2.73 -5.56
N SER A 133 -15.41 -1.45 -5.39
CA SER A 133 -15.95 -0.32 -6.12
C SER A 133 -14.78 0.42 -6.76
N ARG A 134 -14.71 0.29 -8.10
CA ARG A 134 -13.86 1.01 -9.06
C ARG A 134 -12.45 1.39 -8.55
N PRO A 135 -11.37 0.80 -9.11
CA PRO A 135 -9.98 1.00 -8.65
C PRO A 135 -9.50 2.47 -8.59
N SER A 136 -10.13 3.38 -9.33
CA SER A 136 -9.82 4.82 -9.30
C SER A 136 -10.19 5.51 -7.98
N ILE A 137 -11.24 5.03 -7.30
CA ILE A 137 -11.74 5.64 -6.06
C ILE A 137 -10.83 5.25 -4.90
N ALA A 138 -10.49 3.97 -4.74
CA ALA A 138 -9.58 3.51 -3.67
C ALA A 138 -8.20 4.22 -3.72
N PHE A 139 -7.66 4.48 -4.92
CA PHE A 139 -6.40 5.21 -5.08
C PHE A 139 -6.52 6.69 -4.70
N GLN A 140 -7.55 7.40 -5.19
CA GLN A 140 -7.80 8.79 -4.81
C GLN A 140 -8.09 8.94 -3.31
N LEU A 141 -8.72 7.94 -2.70
CA LEU A 141 -9.01 7.89 -1.27
C LEU A 141 -7.81 7.54 -0.42
N GLY A 142 -6.91 6.68 -0.88
CA GLY A 142 -5.61 6.46 -0.23
C GLY A 142 -4.86 7.78 -0.07
N TRP A 143 -4.84 8.60 -1.12
CA TRP A 143 -4.20 9.92 -1.09
C TRP A 143 -4.91 10.95 -0.21
N ARG A 144 -6.25 11.05 -0.27
CA ARG A 144 -7.02 11.98 0.59
C ARG A 144 -6.96 11.58 2.06
N THR A 145 -7.00 10.29 2.35
CA THR A 145 -6.87 9.73 3.69
C THR A 145 -5.47 9.91 4.24
N ALA A 146 -4.44 9.61 3.44
CA ALA A 146 -3.06 9.91 3.82
C ALA A 146 -2.93 11.39 4.17
N ARG A 147 -3.48 12.30 3.35
CA ARG A 147 -3.53 13.74 3.67
C ARG A 147 -4.25 14.06 4.98
N LEU A 148 -5.38 13.42 5.29
CA LEU A 148 -6.11 13.65 6.54
C LEU A 148 -5.38 13.07 7.76
N CYS A 149 -4.75 11.90 7.62
CA CYS A 149 -3.88 11.31 8.64
C CYS A 149 -2.64 12.19 8.87
N PHE A 150 -2.00 12.67 7.80
CA PHE A 150 -0.92 13.63 7.87
C PHE A 150 -1.37 14.95 8.51
N ALA A 151 -2.55 15.47 8.16
CA ALA A 151 -3.09 16.70 8.75
C ALA A 151 -3.49 16.52 10.22
N ARG A 152 -3.95 15.33 10.62
CA ARG A 152 -4.29 15.01 12.02
C ARG A 152 -3.03 14.81 12.86
N CYS A 153 -1.98 14.18 12.31
CA CYS A 153 -0.65 14.13 12.95
C CYS A 153 0.01 15.52 13.01
N ALA A 154 -0.21 16.37 12.01
CA ALA A 154 0.33 17.73 11.98
C ALA A 154 -0.46 18.75 12.84
N ARG A 155 -1.65 18.39 13.33
CA ARG A 155 -2.47 19.24 14.22
C ARG A 155 -2.02 19.20 15.67
N ASP A 156 -1.05 18.36 16.01
CA ASP A 156 -0.30 18.51 17.25
C ASP A 156 0.63 19.74 17.13
N ARG A 157 0.38 20.74 17.97
CA ARG A 157 0.35 22.17 17.59
C ARG A 157 1.69 22.87 17.28
N ARG A 158 2.82 22.19 17.16
CA ARG A 158 4.14 22.86 16.97
C ARG A 158 4.73 22.81 15.56
N SER A 159 4.21 21.98 14.66
CA SER A 159 4.85 21.71 13.36
C SER A 159 4.33 22.55 12.17
N LEU A 160 3.20 23.26 12.34
CA LEU A 160 2.57 24.04 11.26
C LEU A 160 3.36 25.30 10.85
N ALA A 161 4.19 25.86 11.74
CA ALA A 161 5.00 27.04 11.44
C ALA A 161 6.13 26.77 10.43
N LEU A 162 6.58 25.52 10.30
CA LEU A 162 7.65 25.11 9.39
C LEU A 162 7.12 24.62 8.02
N MET A 163 5.95 23.99 7.97
CA MET A 163 5.35 23.57 6.68
C MET A 163 4.67 24.70 5.92
N GLY A 164 4.10 25.71 6.59
CA GLY A 164 3.50 26.88 5.92
C GLY A 164 4.49 27.65 5.03
N ARG A 165 5.78 27.66 5.40
CA ARG A 165 6.84 28.32 4.61
C ARG A 165 7.34 27.46 3.43
N ARG A 166 7.26 26.13 3.51
CA ARG A 166 7.73 25.22 2.44
C ARG A 166 6.66 24.87 1.40
N TYR A 167 5.37 24.91 1.75
CA TYR A 167 4.30 24.70 0.78
C TYR A 167 4.05 25.93 -0.13
N ALA A 168 4.34 27.14 0.35
CA ALA A 168 4.29 28.36 -0.46
C ALA A 168 5.42 28.41 -1.52
N SER A 169 6.58 27.81 -1.24
CA SER A 169 7.69 27.78 -2.21
C SER A 169 7.52 26.74 -3.33
N TRP A 170 6.69 25.71 -3.14
CA TRP A 170 6.49 24.66 -4.16
C TRP A 170 5.44 25.04 -5.22
N ARG A 171 4.53 25.99 -4.94
CA ARG A 171 3.63 26.56 -5.97
C ARG A 171 4.22 27.76 -6.72
N GLY A 172 5.39 28.25 -6.31
CA GLY A 172 6.05 29.41 -6.93
C GLY A 172 7.08 29.06 -8.02
N ALA A 173 7.49 27.80 -8.13
CA ALA A 173 8.52 27.38 -9.08
C ALA A 173 7.94 26.36 -10.07
N GLY A 174 7.54 26.84 -11.25
CA GLY A 174 7.22 25.96 -12.39
C GLY A 174 5.82 26.09 -12.98
N ALA A 175 5.38 27.32 -13.28
CA ALA A 175 4.38 27.56 -14.31
C ALA A 175 4.60 28.95 -14.92
N ARG A 176 5.45 29.03 -15.94
CA ARG A 176 5.36 30.04 -17.01
C ARG A 176 5.62 29.32 -18.32
N CYS A 177 4.64 29.46 -19.21
CA CYS A 177 4.57 29.14 -20.64
C CYS A 177 5.24 27.84 -21.11
#